data_AF-A0A1V0PYL2-F1
#
_entry.id   AF-A0A1V0PYL2-F1
#
_cell.length_a   1.000
_cell.length_b   1.000
_cell.length_c   1.000
_cell.angle_alpha   90.00
_cell.angle_beta   90.00
_cell.angle_gamma   90.00
#
_symmetry.space_group_name_H-M   'P 1'
#
loop_
_entity.id
_entity.type
_entity.pdbx_description
1 polymer ?
#
loop_
_entity_poly.entity_id
_entity_poly.type
_entity_poly.pdbx_seq_one_letter_code
_entity_poly.pdbx_strand_id
1 'polypeptide(L)'
;MTSLKRVLFAGLLAAVPVLPAAAQTPVANGASFGDWQVICEAPAMNQTVCAIKQTLTFRETGALLGEVVLREVTVEGEQRTLMVLNTPTGMFLPITPGYRIDGTEGTLPLQWRTCSDRACSASRLLTADETAALRRGVRMIIGYRPVNREEAVLFNVSLKGVTAGLNALTQ
;
A
#
# COMPACT_ATOMS: atom_id res chain seq x y z
N MET A 1 -50.65 -62.83 25.90
CA MET A 1 -49.27 -62.74 26.44
C MET A 1 -48.31 -62.56 25.28
N THR A 2 -48.00 -61.33 24.90
CA THR A 2 -46.94 -61.04 23.92
C THR A 2 -46.39 -59.65 24.23
N SER A 3 -45.10 -59.63 24.54
CA SER A 3 -44.39 -58.58 25.27
C SER A 3 -43.97 -57.42 24.35
N LEU A 4 -44.27 -56.18 24.77
CA LEU A 4 -43.92 -54.94 24.06
C LEU A 4 -42.50 -54.52 24.47
N LYS A 5 -41.51 -54.76 23.60
CA LYS A 5 -40.12 -54.34 23.83
C LYS A 5 -39.98 -52.82 23.67
N ARG A 6 -39.74 -52.11 24.77
CA ARG A 6 -39.34 -50.70 24.79
C ARG A 6 -37.91 -50.57 24.25
N VAL A 7 -37.74 -49.89 23.11
CA VAL A 7 -36.43 -49.50 22.58
C VAL A 7 -36.10 -48.11 23.12
N LEU A 8 -35.09 -48.03 23.98
CA LEU A 8 -34.53 -46.78 24.50
C LEU A 8 -33.55 -46.23 23.46
N PHE A 9 -33.92 -45.14 22.77
CA PHE A 9 -33.00 -44.35 21.96
C PHE A 9 -32.22 -43.41 22.91
N ALA A 10 -30.97 -43.75 23.19
CA ALA A 10 -30.04 -42.85 23.88
C ALA A 10 -29.54 -41.79 22.89
N GLY A 11 -30.03 -40.55 23.02
CA GLY A 11 -29.59 -39.41 22.24
C GLY A 11 -28.18 -38.98 22.65
N LEU A 12 -27.19 -39.18 21.77
CA LEU A 12 -25.83 -38.73 21.95
C LEU A 12 -25.73 -37.26 21.49
N LEU A 13 -25.75 -36.32 22.45
CA LEU A 13 -25.49 -34.90 22.22
C LEU A 13 -23.99 -34.71 21.91
N ALA A 14 -23.64 -34.63 20.63
CA ALA A 14 -22.30 -34.25 20.20
C ALA A 14 -22.09 -32.75 20.46
N ALA A 15 -21.31 -32.42 21.49
CA ALA A 15 -20.86 -31.05 21.75
C ALA A 15 -19.86 -30.64 20.66
N VAL A 16 -20.29 -29.74 19.77
CA VAL A 16 -19.41 -29.15 18.76
C VAL A 16 -18.59 -28.05 19.45
N PRO A 17 -17.25 -28.13 19.49
CA PRO A 17 -16.43 -27.08 20.07
C PRO A 17 -16.49 -25.85 19.15
N VAL A 18 -17.09 -24.78 19.64
CA VAL A 18 -17.05 -23.47 18.99
C VAL A 18 -15.67 -22.88 19.26
N LEU A 19 -14.78 -22.94 18.26
CA LEU A 19 -13.49 -22.26 18.34
C LEU A 19 -13.71 -20.74 18.24
N PRO A 20 -13.12 -19.93 19.13
CA PRO A 20 -13.22 -18.48 19.04
C PRO A 20 -12.55 -17.99 17.76
N ALA A 21 -13.25 -17.15 16.99
CA ALA A 21 -12.66 -16.43 15.87
C ALA A 21 -11.54 -15.53 16.41
N ALA A 22 -10.31 -15.75 15.94
CA ALA A 22 -9.18 -14.88 16.28
C ALA A 22 -9.45 -13.48 15.73
N ALA A 23 -9.69 -12.51 16.63
CA ALA A 23 -9.73 -11.11 16.25
C ALA A 23 -8.36 -10.70 15.70
N GLN A 24 -8.30 -10.32 14.43
CA GLN A 24 -7.09 -9.84 13.79
C GLN A 24 -6.74 -8.48 14.40
N THR A 25 -5.54 -8.35 14.97
CA THR A 25 -5.11 -7.09 15.61
C THR A 25 -4.74 -6.10 14.50
N PRO A 26 -5.27 -4.86 14.51
CA PRO A 26 -4.91 -3.85 13.52
C PRO A 26 -3.40 -3.65 13.45
N VAL A 27 -2.86 -3.44 12.25
CA VAL A 27 -1.43 -3.20 12.06
C VAL A 27 -0.98 -1.96 12.83
N ALA A 28 0.12 -2.08 13.58
CA ALA A 28 0.65 -0.97 14.36
C ALA A 28 1.23 0.13 13.46
N ASN A 29 0.92 1.40 13.77
CA ASN A 29 1.56 2.54 13.13
C ASN A 29 3.08 2.50 13.38
N GLY A 30 3.88 2.74 12.34
CA GLY A 30 5.34 2.62 12.39
C GLY A 30 5.90 1.21 12.22
N ALA A 31 5.05 0.17 12.13
CA ALA A 31 5.48 -1.19 11.81
C ALA A 31 6.27 -1.21 10.49
N SER A 32 7.33 -2.02 10.41
CA SER A 32 8.21 -2.06 9.24
C SER A 32 8.14 -3.40 8.53
N PHE A 33 8.07 -3.35 7.20
CA PHE A 33 8.08 -4.48 6.29
C PHE A 33 9.16 -4.26 5.25
N GLY A 34 10.34 -4.88 5.45
CA GLY A 34 11.50 -4.62 4.60
C GLY A 34 11.86 -3.14 4.64
N ASP A 35 11.80 -2.49 3.47
CA ASP A 35 12.18 -1.09 3.31
C ASP A 35 10.94 -0.15 3.38
N TRP A 36 9.81 -0.65 3.85
CA TRP A 36 8.54 0.09 3.93
C TRP A 36 8.05 0.19 5.38
N GLN A 37 7.51 1.35 5.75
CA GLN A 37 6.95 1.60 7.07
C GLN A 37 5.46 1.90 6.98
N VAL A 38 4.67 1.34 7.89
CA VAL A 38 3.25 1.66 8.03
C VAL A 38 3.09 3.07 8.58
N ILE A 39 2.22 3.83 7.93
CA ILE A 39 1.72 5.11 8.41
C ILE A 39 0.20 5.06 8.49
N CYS A 40 -0.35 5.43 9.64
CA CYS A 40 -1.80 5.52 9.83
C CYS A 40 -2.18 6.95 10.21
N GLU A 41 -3.19 7.48 9.53
CA GLU A 41 -3.76 8.80 9.75
C GLU A 41 -5.25 8.68 10.08
N ALA A 42 -5.77 9.63 10.87
CA ALA A 42 -7.19 9.70 11.20
C ALA A 42 -7.82 10.94 10.54
N PRO A 43 -8.22 10.86 9.25
CA PRO A 43 -8.72 12.02 8.52
C PRO A 43 -10.07 12.55 9.04
N ALA A 44 -10.83 11.71 9.75
CA ALA A 44 -12.10 12.07 10.37
C ALA A 44 -12.31 11.25 11.66
N MET A 45 -13.28 11.66 12.49
CA MET A 45 -13.66 10.89 13.67
C MET A 45 -14.05 9.47 13.27
N ASN A 46 -13.50 8.48 13.98
CA ASN A 46 -13.72 7.05 13.74
C ASN A 46 -13.29 6.54 12.35
N GLN A 47 -12.51 7.33 11.60
CA GLN A 47 -11.90 6.88 10.35
C GLN A 47 -10.40 6.81 10.55
N THR A 48 -9.84 5.61 10.42
CA THR A 48 -8.38 5.40 10.35
C THR A 48 -8.04 4.90 8.95
N VAL A 49 -7.03 5.51 8.36
CA VAL A 49 -6.52 5.17 7.05
C VAL A 49 -5.05 4.85 7.20
N CYS A 50 -4.67 3.62 6.87
CA CYS A 50 -3.28 3.20 6.88
C CYS A 50 -2.74 3.04 5.45
N ALA A 51 -1.44 3.27 5.31
CA ALA A 51 -0.67 3.09 4.10
C ALA A 51 0.71 2.55 4.47
N ILE A 52 1.48 2.11 3.48
CA ILE A 52 2.91 1.89 3.64
C ILE A 52 3.67 2.97 2.89
N LYS A 53 4.80 3.40 3.45
CA LYS A 53 5.67 4.41 2.84
C LYS A 53 7.12 4.01 2.79
N GLN A 54 7.84 4.58 1.84
CA GLN A 54 9.30 4.59 1.78
C GLN A 54 9.77 6.02 1.55
N THR A 55 10.66 6.51 2.41
CA THR A 55 11.28 7.84 2.30
C THR A 55 12.68 7.70 1.70
N LEU A 56 12.97 8.47 0.65
CA LEU A 56 14.20 8.41 -0.12
C LEU A 56 14.97 9.73 0.07
N THR A 57 16.28 9.64 0.29
CA THR A 57 17.15 10.80 0.49
C THR A 57 18.40 10.70 -0.39
N PHE A 58 19.01 11.84 -0.70
CA PHE A 58 20.35 11.90 -1.28
C PHE A 58 21.37 11.40 -0.25
N ARG A 59 22.26 10.49 -0.66
CA ARG A 59 23.24 9.89 0.25
C ARG A 59 24.26 10.90 0.75
N GLU A 60 24.61 11.85 -0.11
CA GLU A 60 25.66 12.82 0.11
C GLU A 60 25.21 13.95 1.04
N THR A 61 23.97 14.39 0.92
CA THR A 61 23.45 15.58 1.63
C THR A 61 22.39 15.25 2.68
N GLY A 62 21.80 14.04 2.65
CA GLY A 62 20.65 13.68 3.46
C GLY A 62 19.34 14.38 3.06
N ALA A 63 19.35 15.21 2.01
CA ALA A 63 18.18 15.94 1.56
C ALA A 63 17.11 14.98 1.01
N LEU A 64 15.83 15.34 1.24
CA LEU A 64 14.70 14.56 0.76
C LEU A 64 14.69 14.53 -0.78
N LEU A 65 14.65 13.31 -1.32
CA LEU A 65 14.48 13.03 -2.74
C LEU A 65 12.99 12.81 -3.05
N GLY A 66 12.32 12.07 -2.19
CA GLY A 66 10.88 11.89 -2.29
C GLY A 66 10.39 10.89 -1.26
N GLU A 67 9.08 10.81 -1.13
CA GLU A 67 8.41 9.79 -0.34
C GLU A 67 7.37 9.12 -1.22
N VAL A 68 7.42 7.80 -1.29
CA VAL A 68 6.43 7.00 -2.00
C VAL A 68 5.51 6.36 -0.99
N VAL A 69 4.21 6.51 -1.20
CA VAL A 69 3.16 5.94 -0.36
C VAL A 69 2.30 5.01 -1.21
N LEU A 70 2.06 3.80 -0.71
CA LEU A 70 1.11 2.86 -1.29
C LEU A 70 -0.01 2.60 -0.29
N ARG A 71 -1.23 2.79 -0.75
CA ARG A 71 -2.45 2.63 0.05
C ARG A 71 -3.45 1.76 -0.70
N GLU A 72 -4.10 0.83 0.00
CA GLU A 72 -5.26 0.14 -0.57
C GLU A 72 -6.52 1.02 -0.42
N VAL A 73 -7.28 1.12 -1.50
CA VAL A 73 -8.52 1.90 -1.61
C VAL A 73 -9.58 1.08 -2.32
N THR A 74 -10.83 1.24 -1.92
CA THR A 74 -11.96 0.64 -2.62
C THR A 74 -12.52 1.64 -3.63
N VAL A 75 -12.54 1.26 -4.91
CA VAL A 75 -13.09 2.05 -6.01
C VAL A 75 -14.11 1.17 -6.72
N GLU A 76 -15.36 1.63 -6.81
CA GLU A 76 -16.45 0.89 -7.47
C GLU A 76 -16.64 -0.56 -6.95
N GLY A 77 -16.35 -0.78 -5.66
CA GLY A 77 -16.45 -2.10 -5.02
C GLY A 77 -15.22 -3.00 -5.19
N GLU A 78 -14.22 -2.58 -5.97
CA GLU A 78 -12.97 -3.31 -6.16
C GLU A 78 -11.85 -2.72 -5.29
N GLN A 79 -11.03 -3.60 -4.70
CA GLN A 79 -9.81 -3.19 -4.03
C GLN A 79 -8.73 -2.85 -5.06
N ARG A 80 -8.17 -1.65 -4.92
CA ARG A 80 -7.16 -1.08 -5.82
C ARG A 80 -6.08 -0.40 -5.00
N THR A 81 -4.87 -0.34 -5.54
CA THR A 81 -3.76 0.34 -4.89
C THR A 81 -3.63 1.75 -5.42
N LEU A 82 -3.66 2.75 -4.55
CA LEU A 82 -3.30 4.13 -4.85
C LEU A 82 -1.81 4.33 -4.57
N MET A 83 -1.04 4.74 -5.58
CA MET A 83 0.32 5.21 -5.41
C MET A 83 0.35 6.72 -5.32
N VAL A 84 1.03 7.25 -4.30
CA VAL A 84 1.29 8.67 -4.11
C VAL A 84 2.80 8.90 -4.05
N LEU A 85 3.27 9.90 -4.79
CA LEU A 85 4.62 10.41 -4.72
C LEU A 85 4.57 11.81 -4.12
N ASN A 86 5.21 11.99 -2.97
CA ASN A 86 5.49 13.29 -2.38
C ASN A 86 6.91 13.71 -2.73
N THR A 87 7.07 14.92 -3.24
CA THR A 87 8.35 15.52 -3.63
C THR A 87 8.56 16.84 -2.88
N PRO A 88 9.80 17.35 -2.81
CA PRO A 88 10.04 18.73 -2.43
C PRO A 88 9.27 19.74 -3.29
N THR A 89 9.24 21.00 -2.87
CA THR A 89 8.65 22.08 -3.67
C THR A 89 9.48 22.44 -4.90
N GLY A 90 8.93 23.27 -5.79
CA GLY A 90 9.63 23.75 -6.98
C GLY A 90 9.65 22.76 -8.15
N MET A 91 8.54 22.03 -8.36
CA MET A 91 8.41 21.08 -9.46
C MET A 91 7.91 21.74 -10.75
N PHE A 92 8.43 21.32 -11.90
CA PHE A 92 7.97 21.76 -13.22
C PHE A 92 6.69 20.99 -13.61
N LEU A 93 5.55 21.48 -13.13
CA LEU A 93 4.25 20.81 -13.19
C LEU A 93 3.76 20.39 -14.59
N PRO A 94 4.07 21.10 -15.69
CA PRO A 94 3.66 20.64 -17.02
C PRO A 94 4.26 19.28 -17.41
N ILE A 95 5.37 18.87 -16.79
CA ILE A 95 5.89 17.51 -16.92
C ILE A 95 5.44 16.69 -15.71
N THR A 96 4.70 15.63 -15.98
CA THR A 96 4.27 14.70 -14.94
C THR A 96 5.40 13.76 -14.51
N PRO A 97 5.43 13.31 -13.25
CA PRO A 97 6.36 12.27 -12.83
C PRO A 97 6.06 10.96 -13.56
N GLY A 98 7.10 10.17 -13.78
CA GLY A 98 6.98 8.83 -14.36
C GLY A 98 7.57 7.78 -13.44
N TYR A 99 7.09 6.55 -13.56
CA TYR A 99 7.71 5.40 -12.91
C TYR A 99 7.81 4.21 -13.85
N ARG A 100 8.76 3.32 -13.59
CA ARG A 100 8.93 2.03 -14.27
C ARG A 100 9.28 0.96 -13.26
N ILE A 101 8.57 -0.15 -13.31
CA ILE A 101 8.82 -1.31 -12.44
C ILE A 101 9.77 -2.27 -13.18
N ASP A 102 10.70 -2.89 -12.46
CA ASP A 102 11.56 -3.90 -13.05
C ASP A 102 10.75 -5.05 -13.69
N GLY A 103 11.15 -5.45 -14.90
CA GLY A 103 10.42 -6.47 -15.67
C GLY A 103 9.17 -5.96 -16.38
N THR A 104 8.85 -4.66 -16.31
CA THR A 104 7.81 -4.02 -17.12
C THR A 104 8.41 -3.16 -18.22
N GLU A 105 7.72 -3.08 -19.35
CA GLU A 105 8.09 -2.21 -20.46
C GLU A 105 7.44 -0.83 -20.31
N GLY A 106 8.17 0.21 -20.74
CA GLY A 106 7.67 1.58 -20.78
C GLY A 106 7.73 2.33 -19.45
N THR A 107 7.40 3.61 -19.51
CA THR A 107 7.29 4.51 -18.36
C THR A 107 5.81 4.86 -18.17
N LEU A 108 5.32 4.66 -16.96
CA LEU A 108 3.93 4.92 -16.58
C LEU A 108 3.85 6.28 -15.88
N PRO A 109 2.92 7.18 -16.28
CA PRO A 109 2.80 8.49 -15.64
C PRO A 109 2.12 8.41 -14.27
N LEU A 110 2.56 9.23 -13.33
CA LEU A 110 1.74 9.75 -12.24
C LEU A 110 1.10 11.07 -12.69
N GLN A 111 0.16 11.61 -11.92
CA GLN A 111 -0.46 12.91 -12.21
C GLN A 111 -0.28 13.83 -11.02
N TRP A 112 0.25 15.04 -11.23
CA TRP A 112 0.28 16.06 -10.19
C TRP A 112 -1.14 16.35 -9.70
N ARG A 113 -1.32 16.39 -8.39
CA ARG A 113 -2.61 16.65 -7.74
C ARG A 113 -2.61 18.01 -7.06
N THR A 114 -1.62 18.22 -6.22
CA THR A 114 -1.51 19.43 -5.40
C THR A 114 -0.04 19.76 -5.17
N CYS A 115 0.23 21.05 -4.99
CA CYS A 115 1.51 21.56 -4.51
C CYS A 115 1.23 22.61 -3.45
N SER A 116 1.91 22.48 -2.31
CA SER A 116 1.88 23.44 -1.21
C SER A 116 3.25 24.10 -1.03
N ASP A 117 3.38 24.90 0.02
CA ASP A 117 4.63 25.47 0.52
C ASP A 117 5.60 24.40 1.06
N ARG A 118 5.13 23.17 1.31
CA ARG A 118 5.93 22.08 1.89
C ARG A 118 6.26 20.97 0.92
N ALA A 119 5.32 20.59 0.05
CA ALA A 119 5.51 19.44 -0.84
C ALA A 119 4.62 19.53 -2.08
N CYS A 120 5.05 18.86 -3.14
CA CYS A 120 4.23 18.56 -4.31
C CYS A 120 3.85 17.07 -4.29
N SER A 121 2.56 16.79 -4.50
CA SER A 121 2.00 15.44 -4.49
C SER A 121 1.48 15.06 -5.87
N ALA A 122 1.91 13.90 -6.35
CA ALA A 122 1.43 13.25 -7.56
C ALA A 122 0.86 11.87 -7.23
N SER A 123 -0.18 11.43 -7.93
CA SER A 123 -0.79 10.14 -7.64
C SER A 123 -1.40 9.46 -8.85
N ARG A 124 -1.52 8.13 -8.75
CA ARG A 124 -2.20 7.27 -9.71
C ARG A 124 -2.85 6.10 -9.01
N LEU A 125 -4.09 5.80 -9.41
CA LEU A 125 -4.73 4.54 -9.10
C LEU A 125 -4.13 3.46 -10.01
N LEU A 126 -3.53 2.44 -9.41
CA LEU A 126 -2.85 1.39 -10.16
C LEU A 126 -3.84 0.40 -10.77
N THR A 127 -3.48 -0.16 -11.92
CA THR A 127 -4.15 -1.34 -12.47
C THR A 127 -3.81 -2.58 -11.65
N ALA A 128 -4.60 -3.64 -11.79
CA ALA A 128 -4.30 -4.92 -11.14
C ALA A 128 -2.91 -5.45 -11.55
N ASP A 129 -2.54 -5.31 -12.82
CA ASP A 129 -1.23 -5.72 -13.33
C ASP A 129 -0.08 -4.88 -12.76
N GLU A 130 -0.27 -3.57 -12.62
CA GLU A 130 0.70 -2.67 -11.98
C GLU A 130 0.92 -3.05 -10.51
N THR A 131 -0.16 -3.27 -9.74
CA THR A 131 -0.07 -3.75 -8.35
C THR A 131 0.62 -5.11 -8.27
N ALA A 132 0.29 -6.03 -9.18
CA ALA A 132 0.90 -7.35 -9.22
C ALA A 132 2.40 -7.28 -9.59
N ALA A 133 2.79 -6.35 -10.47
CA ALA A 133 4.18 -6.07 -10.80
C ALA A 133 4.94 -5.49 -9.59
N LEU A 134 4.35 -4.57 -8.82
CA LEU A 134 4.96 -4.09 -7.57
C LEU A 134 5.21 -5.21 -6.56
N ARG A 135 4.26 -6.15 -6.44
CA ARG A 135 4.34 -7.27 -5.50
C ARG A 135 5.42 -8.31 -5.86
N ARG A 136 5.70 -8.49 -7.16
CA ARG A 136 6.71 -9.44 -7.67
C ARG A 136 8.07 -8.79 -7.93
N GLY A 137 8.10 -7.48 -8.16
CA GLY A 137 9.30 -6.74 -8.52
C GLY A 137 10.29 -6.58 -7.37
N VAL A 138 11.52 -6.21 -7.72
CA VAL A 138 12.60 -5.96 -6.74
C VAL A 138 12.78 -4.47 -6.49
N ARG A 139 12.65 -3.65 -7.53
CA ARG A 139 12.73 -2.19 -7.47
C ARG A 139 11.81 -1.57 -8.53
N MET A 140 11.52 -0.29 -8.34
CA MET A 140 11.02 0.59 -9.38
C MET A 140 11.89 1.84 -9.47
N ILE A 141 11.91 2.47 -10.63
CA ILE A 141 12.56 3.76 -10.86
C ILE A 141 11.47 4.81 -10.96
N ILE A 142 11.60 5.91 -10.22
CA ILE A 142 10.73 7.08 -10.32
C ILE A 142 11.55 8.24 -10.87
N GLY A 143 10.90 9.10 -11.67
CA GLY A 143 11.47 10.33 -12.18
C GLY A 143 10.51 11.52 -12.07
N TYR A 144 11.03 12.69 -11.74
CA TYR A 144 10.31 13.97 -11.81
C TYR A 144 11.27 15.11 -12.17
N ARG A 145 10.76 16.26 -12.62
CA ARG A 145 11.58 17.41 -12.99
C ARG A 145 11.35 18.64 -12.09
N PRO A 146 12.36 19.09 -11.32
CA PRO A 146 12.36 20.40 -10.68
C PRO A 146 12.40 21.56 -11.69
N VAL A 147 11.89 22.74 -11.34
CA VAL A 147 11.94 23.94 -12.21
C VAL A 147 13.37 24.45 -12.45
N ASN A 148 14.28 24.17 -11.52
CA ASN A 148 15.67 24.62 -11.59
C ASN A 148 16.60 23.64 -12.31
N ARG A 149 16.05 22.60 -12.97
CA ARG A 149 16.82 21.61 -13.72
C ARG A 149 16.14 21.33 -15.06
N GLU A 150 16.95 21.15 -16.11
CA GLU A 150 16.45 20.75 -17.43
C GLU A 150 16.12 19.24 -17.47
N GLU A 151 16.94 18.44 -16.80
CA GLU A 151 16.82 16.99 -16.73
C GLU A 151 15.96 16.52 -15.55
N ALA A 152 15.34 15.35 -15.72
CA ALA A 152 14.62 14.69 -14.64
C ALA A 152 15.58 14.12 -13.60
N VAL A 153 15.21 14.25 -12.33
CA VAL A 153 15.85 13.51 -11.24
C VAL A 153 15.26 12.11 -11.24
N LEU A 154 16.12 11.09 -11.35
CA LEU A 154 15.73 9.67 -11.32
C LEU A 154 16.25 9.00 -10.06
N PHE A 155 15.43 8.13 -9.46
CA PHE A 155 15.82 7.40 -8.26
C PHE A 155 15.16 6.03 -8.16
N ASN A 156 15.87 5.09 -7.52
CA ASN A 156 15.37 3.76 -7.26
C ASN A 156 14.55 3.75 -5.96
N VAL A 157 13.45 3.03 -5.99
CA VAL A 157 12.60 2.72 -4.85
C VAL A 157 12.61 1.20 -4.69
N SER A 158 12.95 0.72 -3.49
CA SER A 158 12.98 -0.71 -3.21
C SER A 158 11.55 -1.24 -3.08
N LEU A 159 11.27 -2.39 -3.69
CA LEU A 159 9.98 -3.09 -3.54
C LEU A 159 10.03 -4.19 -2.46
N LYS A 160 11.18 -4.33 -1.77
CA LYS A 160 11.35 -5.29 -0.68
C LYS A 160 10.39 -4.95 0.47
N GLY A 161 9.37 -5.80 0.64
CA GLY A 161 8.37 -5.69 1.70
C GLY A 161 7.02 -5.11 1.26
N VAL A 162 6.86 -4.67 0.01
CA VAL A 162 5.58 -4.16 -0.52
C VAL A 162 4.45 -5.17 -0.33
N THR A 163 4.68 -6.45 -0.69
CA THR A 163 3.66 -7.49 -0.58
C THR A 163 3.21 -7.71 0.86
N ALA A 164 4.16 -7.83 1.79
CA ALA A 164 3.85 -8.02 3.21
C ALA A 164 3.16 -6.79 3.80
N GLY A 165 3.67 -5.60 3.48
CA GLY A 165 3.14 -4.33 3.95
C GLY A 165 1.70 -4.09 3.49
N LEU A 166 1.41 -4.25 2.20
CA LEU A 166 0.05 -4.09 1.67
C LEU A 166 -0.92 -5.12 2.27
N ASN A 167 -0.50 -6.39 2.42
CA ASN A 167 -1.33 -7.42 3.05
C ASN A 167 -1.64 -7.11 4.53
N ALA A 168 -0.78 -6.36 5.22
CA ALA A 168 -1.01 -5.93 6.58
C ALA A 168 -2.04 -4.79 6.70
N LEU A 169 -2.30 -4.06 5.60
CA LEU A 169 -3.29 -2.96 5.58
C LEU A 169 -4.74 -3.46 5.38
N THR A 170 -4.92 -4.67 4.87
CA THR A 170 -6.23 -5.24 4.52
C THR A 170 -6.82 -6.13 5.62
N GLN A 171 -6.29 -6.05 6.84
CA GLN A 171 -6.73 -6.82 8.02
C GLN A 171 -7.79 -6.06 8.81
#